data_AF-A0A524EYT2-F1
#
_entry.id   AF-A0A524EYT2-F1
#
_cell.length_a   1.000
_cell.length_b   1.000
_cell.length_c   1.000
_cell.angle_alpha   90.00
_cell.angle_beta   90.00
_cell.angle_gamma   90.00
#
_symmetry.space_group_name_H-M   'P 1'
#
loop_
_entity.id
_entity.type
_entity.pdbx_description
1 polymer ?
#
loop_
_entity_poly.entity_id
_entity_poly.type
_entity_poly.pdbx_seq_one_letter_code
_entity_poly.pdbx_strand_id
1 'polypeptide(L)'
;MKTIVIVMKALLGATFVWMILSFFRMIDRDIIDLTSIFTLLSTLRNVLLVGFYWLIVGIMAAAGYASLGLFTLFGMIPSGVPLYDPILHQSLGGQSREMFFAQWIPQIQLSDRTIELLITKGKTLPATDSISIQEYIGIIGEGYVLDELQALGESAYLILFQVLAVLLIIYGILSVIRNEPRYSLRAILFLNLMVVFPLILFGVENLLGVFMTDPNLGQYIGINQIVEGVIEGPVLPYPIKPGVVFMPIPENFGAFIFSPIFQIAIASFLYLEFTFQLNYVYQVTSPSEQRAERLYEQIQTLKRASQEAVIHLEKIEAGEPTEIIEEELDEEGNVIEKAKVESVRKFLSKTATGFSFIREMIERRKLENQTKRAIEALKDTRRLSNYLNHLFEQDPEAEQTLTAKNSAPQAGRLIRSTVIDMVFRIAGITFLVFIISKTPWIIEYIFRAPESIVNSVEMYTPEVILTLFIPLVLMFPFISIIIRVTKMQQLRKKTRKEEENQPVTDTSEFVSA
;
A
#
# COMPACT_ATOMS: atom_id res chain seq x y z
N MET A 1 -6.59 15.37 22.63
CA MET A 1 -6.27 14.92 21.26
C MET A 1 -6.06 13.42 21.17
N LYS A 2 -5.31 12.80 22.08
CA LYS A 2 -5.12 11.33 22.17
C LYS A 2 -6.43 10.54 22.01
N THR A 3 -7.50 10.96 22.69
CA THR A 3 -8.84 10.33 22.58
C THR A 3 -9.40 10.37 21.17
N ILE A 4 -9.22 11.47 20.42
CA ILE A 4 -9.70 11.59 19.04
C ILE A 4 -8.94 10.64 18.13
N VAL A 5 -7.61 10.60 18.26
CA VAL A 5 -6.77 9.70 17.46
C VAL A 5 -7.17 8.24 17.73
N ILE A 6 -7.45 7.89 18.99
CA ILE A 6 -7.93 6.55 19.36
C ILE A 6 -9.29 6.25 18.72
N VAL A 7 -10.26 7.18 18.79
CA VAL A 7 -11.58 7.00 18.18
C VAL A 7 -11.49 6.89 16.66
N MET A 8 -10.70 7.74 16.00
CA MET A 8 -10.51 7.66 14.55
C MET A 8 -9.78 6.38 14.13
N LYS A 9 -8.81 5.88 14.92
CA LYS A 9 -8.19 4.57 14.70
C LYS A 9 -9.20 3.43 14.83
N ALA A 10 -10.08 3.50 15.82
CA ALA A 10 -11.13 2.49 16.01
C ALA A 10 -12.11 2.49 14.82
N LEU A 11 -12.52 3.66 14.34
CA LEU A 11 -13.35 3.80 13.13
C LEU A 11 -12.64 3.29 11.88
N LEU A 12 -11.35 3.60 11.72
CA LEU A 12 -10.54 3.09 10.63
C LEU A 12 -10.44 1.55 10.66
N GLY A 13 -10.22 0.97 11.83
CA GLY A 13 -10.23 -0.48 12.01
C GLY A 13 -11.61 -1.09 11.71
N ALA A 14 -12.69 -0.48 12.18
CA ALA A 14 -14.05 -0.95 11.94
C ALA A 14 -14.43 -0.91 10.46
N THR A 15 -14.08 0.17 9.75
CA THR A 15 -14.31 0.29 8.30
C THR A 15 -13.45 -0.69 7.51
N PHE A 16 -12.21 -0.94 7.92
CA PHE A 16 -11.39 -1.98 7.33
C PHE A 16 -12.02 -3.37 7.47
N VAL A 17 -12.47 -3.73 8.69
CA VAL A 17 -13.16 -5.00 8.93
C VAL A 17 -14.44 -5.10 8.10
N TRP A 18 -15.22 -4.01 8.02
CA TRP A 18 -16.44 -4.00 7.20
C TRP A 18 -16.14 -4.15 5.70
N MET A 19 -15.09 -3.50 5.19
CA MET A 19 -14.63 -3.65 3.81
C MET A 19 -14.25 -5.11 3.52
N ILE A 20 -13.46 -5.73 4.40
CA ILE A 20 -13.03 -7.13 4.28
C ILE A 20 -14.22 -8.10 4.34
N LEU A 21 -15.15 -7.90 5.29
CA LEU A 21 -16.36 -8.73 5.39
C LEU A 21 -17.26 -8.58 4.17
N SER A 22 -17.40 -7.38 3.63
CA SER A 22 -18.19 -7.12 2.41
C SER A 22 -17.55 -7.82 1.21
N PHE A 23 -16.23 -7.79 1.12
CA PHE A 23 -15.48 -8.50 0.09
C PHE A 23 -15.59 -10.02 0.20
N PHE A 24 -15.42 -10.61 1.39
CA PHE A 24 -15.59 -12.04 1.59
C PHE A 24 -17.02 -12.54 1.34
N ARG A 25 -18.04 -11.68 1.41
CA ARG A 25 -19.40 -12.06 0.97
C ARG A 25 -19.48 -12.30 -0.54
N MET A 26 -18.67 -11.59 -1.32
CA MET A 26 -18.61 -11.72 -2.78
C MET A 26 -17.74 -12.90 -3.24
N ILE A 27 -16.74 -13.27 -2.45
CA ILE A 27 -15.87 -14.42 -2.75
C ILE A 27 -16.62 -15.74 -2.54
N ASP A 28 -16.35 -16.72 -3.40
CA ASP A 28 -16.81 -18.09 -3.15
C ASP A 28 -16.03 -18.74 -2.01
N ARG A 29 -16.69 -19.54 -1.16
CA ARG A 29 -16.03 -20.07 0.04
C ARG A 29 -14.92 -21.07 -0.28
N ASP A 30 -15.03 -21.72 -1.44
CA ASP A 30 -14.17 -22.83 -1.83
C ASP A 30 -12.79 -22.39 -2.34
N ILE A 31 -12.56 -21.09 -2.54
CA ILE A 31 -11.30 -20.54 -3.07
C ILE A 31 -10.23 -20.39 -1.99
N ILE A 32 -10.64 -20.24 -0.72
CA ILE A 32 -9.74 -20.06 0.41
C ILE A 32 -9.49 -21.42 1.06
N ASP A 33 -8.88 -22.32 0.29
CA ASP A 33 -8.41 -23.60 0.80
C ASP A 33 -6.88 -23.68 0.66
N LEU A 34 -6.24 -24.20 1.71
CA LEU A 34 -4.80 -24.48 1.71
C LEU A 34 -4.46 -25.67 0.79
N THR A 35 -5.45 -26.47 0.40
CA THR A 35 -5.28 -27.55 -0.57
C THR A 35 -4.70 -27.07 -1.90
N SER A 36 -5.03 -25.86 -2.37
CA SER A 36 -4.51 -25.32 -3.63
C SER A 36 -2.97 -25.21 -3.66
N ILE A 37 -2.34 -24.94 -2.51
CA ILE A 37 -0.87 -24.89 -2.38
C ILE A 37 -0.28 -26.30 -2.54
N PHE A 38 -0.88 -27.30 -1.90
CA PHE A 38 -0.43 -28.68 -2.03
C PHE A 38 -0.66 -29.22 -3.45
N THR A 39 -1.78 -28.88 -4.07
CA THR A 39 -2.08 -29.22 -5.46
C THR A 39 -1.03 -28.63 -6.38
N LEU A 40 -0.73 -27.32 -6.29
CA LEU A 40 0.33 -26.68 -7.09
C LEU A 40 1.68 -27.38 -6.97
N LEU A 41 2.12 -27.68 -5.75
CA LEU A 41 3.41 -28.36 -5.55
C LEU A 41 3.42 -29.75 -6.17
N SER A 42 2.29 -30.47 -6.09
CA SER A 42 2.16 -31.80 -6.69
C SER A 42 2.14 -31.75 -8.22
N THR A 43 1.43 -30.80 -8.81
CA THR A 43 1.36 -30.55 -10.24
C THR A 43 2.69 -30.08 -10.80
N LEU A 44 3.36 -29.13 -10.13
CA LEU A 44 4.69 -28.66 -10.53
C LEU A 44 5.70 -29.81 -10.54
N ARG A 45 5.65 -30.70 -9.54
CA ARG A 45 6.45 -31.92 -9.50
C ARG A 45 6.14 -32.82 -10.69
N ASN A 46 4.86 -33.05 -11.00
CA ASN A 46 4.46 -33.89 -12.13
C ASN A 46 4.92 -33.30 -13.47
N VAL A 47 4.72 -32.00 -13.71
CA VAL A 47 5.20 -31.30 -14.91
C VAL A 47 6.73 -31.38 -15.04
N LEU A 48 7.47 -31.19 -13.95
CA LEU A 48 8.93 -31.33 -13.95
C LEU A 48 9.38 -32.75 -14.24
N LEU A 49 8.72 -33.77 -13.67
CA LEU A 49 9.03 -35.18 -13.93
C LEU A 49 8.74 -35.55 -15.39
N VAL A 50 7.62 -35.09 -15.95
CA VAL A 50 7.28 -35.30 -17.36
C VAL A 50 8.25 -34.56 -18.28
N GLY A 51 8.57 -33.30 -17.99
CA GLY A 51 9.57 -32.53 -18.73
C GLY A 51 10.96 -33.18 -18.68
N PHE A 52 11.36 -33.72 -17.52
CA PHE A 52 12.62 -34.44 -17.35
C PHE A 52 12.61 -35.77 -18.11
N TYR A 53 11.49 -36.50 -18.12
CA TYR A 53 11.31 -37.70 -18.94
C TYR A 53 11.50 -37.39 -20.42
N TRP A 54 10.84 -36.35 -20.94
CA TRP A 54 10.98 -35.90 -22.33
C TRP A 54 12.40 -35.45 -22.67
N LEU A 55 13.08 -34.78 -21.73
CA LEU A 55 14.47 -34.38 -21.88
C LEU A 55 15.40 -35.61 -21.95
N ILE A 56 15.20 -36.62 -21.10
CA ILE A 56 15.95 -37.89 -21.17
C ILE A 56 15.68 -38.59 -22.50
N VAL A 57 14.42 -38.69 -22.93
CA VAL A 57 14.02 -39.28 -24.21
C VAL A 57 14.70 -38.55 -25.37
N GLY A 58 14.72 -37.21 -25.35
CA GLY A 58 15.40 -36.38 -26.34
C GLY A 58 16.93 -36.57 -26.34
N ILE A 59 17.55 -36.68 -25.16
CA ILE A 59 18.99 -36.97 -25.04
C ILE A 59 19.31 -38.38 -25.57
N MET A 60 18.49 -39.38 -25.27
CA MET A 60 18.65 -40.73 -25.81
C MET A 60 18.49 -40.71 -27.35
N ALA A 61 17.53 -39.95 -27.87
CA ALA A 61 17.37 -39.73 -29.31
C ALA A 61 18.65 -39.17 -29.94
N ALA A 62 19.21 -38.11 -29.33
CA ALA A 62 20.41 -37.42 -29.81
C ALA A 62 21.68 -38.27 -29.68
N ALA A 63 21.74 -39.18 -28.70
CA ALA A 63 22.88 -40.08 -28.45
C ALA A 63 22.94 -41.29 -29.40
N GLY A 64 22.10 -41.36 -30.44
CA GLY A 64 22.11 -42.44 -31.42
C GLY A 64 21.07 -43.53 -31.18
N TYR A 65 20.29 -43.46 -30.09
CA TYR A 65 19.01 -44.19 -29.95
C TYR A 65 17.88 -43.44 -30.68
N ALA A 66 18.22 -42.86 -31.83
CA ALA A 66 17.42 -41.91 -32.58
C ALA A 66 16.07 -42.48 -32.99
N SER A 67 15.97 -43.78 -33.23
CA SER A 67 14.70 -44.45 -33.50
C SER A 67 13.75 -44.31 -32.30
N LEU A 68 14.11 -44.84 -31.13
CA LEU A 68 13.24 -44.80 -29.94
C LEU A 68 12.90 -43.39 -29.45
N GLY A 69 13.84 -42.45 -29.54
CA GLY A 69 13.64 -41.09 -29.07
C GLY A 69 12.89 -40.15 -30.03
N LEU A 70 13.10 -40.25 -31.36
CA LEU A 70 12.27 -39.53 -32.34
C LEU A 70 10.87 -40.13 -32.46
N PHE A 71 10.73 -41.45 -32.31
CA PHE A 71 9.44 -42.14 -32.40
C PHE A 71 8.52 -41.85 -31.22
N THR A 72 9.08 -41.59 -30.05
CA THR A 72 8.31 -41.14 -28.88
C THR A 72 8.00 -39.64 -28.93
N LEU A 73 8.90 -38.79 -29.45
CA LEU A 73 8.70 -37.34 -29.55
C LEU A 73 7.70 -36.89 -30.62
N PHE A 74 7.51 -37.65 -31.71
CA PHE A 74 6.65 -37.23 -32.83
C PHE A 74 5.48 -38.18 -33.12
N GLY A 75 5.32 -39.28 -32.37
CA GLY A 75 4.26 -40.26 -32.60
C GLY A 75 4.29 -40.95 -33.97
N MET A 76 5.31 -40.70 -34.80
CA MET A 76 5.39 -41.17 -36.19
C MET A 76 6.38 -42.32 -36.34
N ILE A 77 5.97 -43.56 -36.05
CA ILE A 77 6.68 -44.74 -36.58
C ILE A 77 6.02 -45.13 -37.91
N PRO A 78 6.78 -45.28 -39.01
CA PRO A 78 6.24 -45.85 -40.24
C PRO A 78 5.68 -47.25 -39.94
N SER A 79 4.45 -47.51 -40.36
CA SER A 79 3.82 -48.83 -40.25
C SER A 79 4.70 -49.88 -40.94
N GLY A 80 5.43 -50.67 -40.16
CA GLY A 80 6.34 -51.72 -40.67
C GLY A 80 7.75 -51.73 -40.08
N VAL A 81 8.14 -50.78 -39.22
CA VAL A 81 9.43 -50.87 -38.51
C VAL A 81 9.25 -51.70 -37.22
N PRO A 82 9.88 -52.88 -37.09
CA PRO A 82 9.80 -53.66 -35.86
C PRO A 82 10.48 -52.88 -34.72
N LEU A 83 9.80 -52.76 -33.58
CA LEU A 83 10.27 -52.14 -32.32
C LEU A 83 11.48 -52.86 -31.67
N TYR A 84 12.11 -53.78 -32.41
CA TYR A 84 13.19 -54.62 -31.93
C TYR A 84 14.52 -54.02 -32.36
N ASP A 85 15.14 -53.24 -31.46
CA ASP A 85 16.57 -52.95 -31.56
C ASP A 85 17.35 -54.09 -30.88
N PRO A 86 18.00 -54.99 -31.64
CA PRO A 86 18.72 -56.13 -31.08
C PRO A 86 19.86 -55.73 -30.13
N ILE A 87 20.37 -54.50 -30.24
CA ILE A 87 21.49 -53.99 -29.42
C ILE A 87 20.99 -53.54 -28.04
N LEU A 88 19.82 -52.88 -28.00
CA LEU A 88 19.16 -52.54 -26.74
C LEU A 88 18.64 -53.81 -26.03
N HIS A 89 18.16 -54.77 -26.81
CA HIS A 89 17.59 -56.01 -26.32
C HIS A 89 18.64 -57.01 -25.77
N GLN A 90 19.90 -56.91 -26.20
CA GLN A 90 21.03 -57.68 -25.64
C GLN A 90 21.69 -57.00 -24.44
N SER A 91 21.64 -55.66 -24.34
CA SER A 91 22.34 -54.91 -23.29
C SER A 91 21.55 -54.81 -21.98
N LEU A 92 20.22 -54.89 -22.02
CA LEU A 92 19.37 -54.93 -20.83
C LEU A 92 18.94 -56.37 -20.52
N GLY A 93 19.62 -57.01 -19.57
CA GLY A 93 19.25 -58.35 -19.08
C GLY A 93 17.81 -58.40 -18.55
N GLY A 94 17.16 -59.57 -18.64
CA GLY A 94 15.71 -59.71 -18.42
C GLY A 94 15.16 -59.10 -17.12
N GLN A 95 15.93 -59.12 -16.02
CA GLN A 95 15.53 -58.48 -14.75
C GLN A 95 15.69 -56.96 -14.73
N SER A 96 16.74 -56.41 -15.34
CA SER A 96 16.89 -54.94 -15.45
C SER A 96 15.90 -54.38 -16.46
N ARG A 97 15.46 -55.18 -17.44
CA ARG A 97 14.37 -54.85 -18.35
C ARG A 97 13.03 -54.70 -17.62
N GLU A 98 12.64 -55.69 -16.82
CA GLU A 98 11.41 -55.60 -16.03
C GLU A 98 11.48 -54.54 -14.94
N MET A 99 12.63 -54.36 -14.27
CA MET A 99 12.80 -53.26 -13.30
C MET A 99 12.83 -51.88 -13.96
N PHE A 100 13.47 -51.70 -15.12
CA PHE A 100 13.52 -50.41 -15.80
C PHE A 100 12.11 -49.99 -16.25
N PHE A 101 11.37 -50.89 -16.89
CA PHE A 101 9.99 -50.58 -17.28
C PHE A 101 9.02 -50.52 -16.09
N ALA A 102 9.18 -51.34 -15.04
CA ALA A 102 8.32 -51.27 -13.85
C ALA A 102 8.66 -50.13 -12.87
N GLN A 103 9.89 -49.57 -12.90
CA GLN A 103 10.28 -48.41 -12.08
C GLN A 103 10.13 -47.07 -12.82
N TRP A 104 10.31 -47.03 -14.15
CA TRP A 104 10.30 -45.78 -14.93
C TRP A 104 9.02 -45.53 -15.72
N ILE A 105 8.26 -46.56 -16.09
CA ILE A 105 6.84 -46.38 -16.32
C ILE A 105 6.28 -46.49 -14.90
N PRO A 106 5.91 -45.39 -14.23
CA PRO A 106 5.13 -45.54 -13.01
C PRO A 106 4.01 -46.51 -13.37
N GLN A 107 3.60 -47.40 -12.49
CA GLN A 107 2.23 -47.88 -12.61
C GLN A 107 1.37 -46.62 -12.55
N ILE A 108 1.08 -46.03 -13.71
CA ILE A 108 0.10 -45.01 -13.92
C ILE A 108 -1.16 -45.80 -13.64
N GLN A 109 -1.48 -45.95 -12.35
CA GLN A 109 -2.84 -46.09 -11.93
C GLN A 109 -3.49 -44.86 -12.51
N LEU A 110 -4.08 -45.04 -13.69
CA LEU A 110 -4.95 -44.07 -14.32
C LEU A 110 -5.84 -43.58 -13.19
N SER A 111 -5.79 -42.29 -12.89
CA SER A 111 -6.72 -41.74 -11.90
C SER A 111 -8.12 -42.16 -12.33
N ASP A 112 -9.02 -42.46 -11.40
CA ASP A 112 -10.39 -42.88 -11.74
C ASP A 112 -11.05 -41.90 -12.74
N ARG A 113 -10.65 -40.61 -12.69
CA ARG A 113 -11.02 -39.54 -13.61
C ARG A 113 -10.55 -39.75 -15.06
N THR A 114 -9.37 -40.32 -15.28
CA THR A 114 -8.82 -40.64 -16.62
C THR A 114 -9.53 -41.83 -17.24
N ILE A 115 -9.92 -42.82 -16.43
CA ILE A 115 -10.74 -43.96 -16.85
C ILE A 115 -12.16 -43.49 -17.20
N GLU A 116 -12.72 -42.61 -16.38
CA GLU A 116 -14.03 -41.99 -16.59
C GLU A 116 -14.08 -41.14 -17.87
N LEU A 117 -13.02 -40.35 -18.17
CA LEU A 117 -12.85 -39.58 -19.41
C LEU A 117 -12.77 -40.45 -20.68
N LEU A 118 -12.08 -41.59 -20.61
CA LEU A 118 -12.01 -42.55 -21.72
C LEU A 118 -13.38 -43.17 -22.02
N ILE A 119 -14.17 -43.43 -20.97
CA ILE A 119 -15.53 -43.98 -21.07
C ILE A 119 -16.53 -42.91 -21.57
N THR A 120 -16.44 -41.67 -21.07
CA THR A 120 -17.38 -40.58 -21.43
C THR A 120 -17.18 -40.04 -22.84
N LYS A 121 -15.96 -40.07 -23.40
CA LYS A 121 -15.71 -39.68 -24.81
C LYS A 121 -16.22 -40.72 -25.84
N GLY A 122 -17.07 -41.67 -25.44
CA GLY A 122 -17.72 -42.62 -26.34
C GLY A 122 -16.77 -43.65 -26.98
N LYS A 123 -15.50 -43.68 -26.58
CA LYS A 123 -14.55 -44.71 -26.99
C LYS A 123 -14.77 -45.93 -26.12
N THR A 124 -15.72 -46.79 -26.51
CA THR A 124 -15.73 -48.17 -26.01
C THR A 124 -14.35 -48.75 -26.28
N LEU A 125 -13.64 -49.22 -25.23
CA LEU A 125 -12.43 -50.03 -25.40
C LEU A 125 -12.74 -51.12 -26.43
N PRO A 126 -12.14 -51.10 -27.64
CA PRO A 126 -12.46 -52.07 -28.67
C PRO A 126 -12.10 -53.45 -28.13
N ALA A 127 -13.08 -54.34 -28.11
CA ALA A 127 -12.94 -55.61 -27.42
C ALA A 127 -11.88 -56.54 -28.03
N THR A 128 -11.35 -56.29 -29.23
CA THR A 128 -10.39 -57.22 -29.84
C THR A 128 -9.45 -56.68 -30.92
N ASP A 129 -9.41 -55.38 -31.24
CA ASP A 129 -8.40 -54.86 -32.17
C ASP A 129 -7.42 -53.95 -31.42
N SER A 130 -6.17 -54.40 -31.39
CA SER A 130 -5.07 -53.79 -30.64
C SER A 130 -4.94 -52.31 -30.97
N ILE A 131 -5.35 -51.45 -30.03
CA ILE A 131 -4.89 -50.07 -30.00
C ILE A 131 -3.36 -50.17 -29.99
N SER A 132 -2.74 -49.65 -31.04
CA SER A 132 -1.28 -49.65 -31.09
C SER A 132 -0.77 -48.88 -29.87
N ILE A 133 0.31 -49.38 -29.25
CA ILE A 133 0.96 -48.69 -28.13
C ILE A 133 1.26 -47.21 -28.51
N GLN A 134 1.39 -46.91 -29.80
CA GLN A 134 1.56 -45.56 -30.37
C GLN A 134 0.34 -44.66 -30.19
N GLU A 135 -0.87 -45.11 -30.54
CA GLU A 135 -2.10 -44.35 -30.29
C GLU A 135 -2.33 -44.16 -28.79
N TYR A 136 -1.99 -45.18 -27.99
CA TYR A 136 -2.11 -45.09 -26.54
C TYR A 136 -1.12 -44.08 -25.93
N ILE A 137 0.15 -44.08 -26.36
CA ILE A 137 1.18 -43.15 -25.87
C ILE A 137 0.95 -41.72 -26.39
N GLY A 138 0.51 -41.53 -27.64
CA GLY A 138 0.21 -40.19 -28.18
C GLY A 138 -1.00 -39.55 -27.49
N ILE A 139 -2.08 -40.30 -27.32
CA ILE A 139 -3.30 -39.83 -26.63
C ILE A 139 -3.02 -39.53 -25.15
N ILE A 140 -2.20 -40.35 -24.48
CA ILE A 140 -1.86 -40.14 -23.07
C ILE A 140 -0.82 -39.03 -22.90
N GLY A 141 0.19 -38.95 -23.77
CA GLY A 141 1.29 -37.99 -23.64
C GLY A 141 0.86 -36.55 -23.87
N GLU A 142 0.10 -36.27 -24.93
CA GLU A 142 -0.36 -34.91 -25.25
C GLU A 142 -1.49 -34.46 -24.31
N GLY A 143 -2.45 -35.34 -24.01
CA GLY A 143 -3.54 -35.05 -23.08
C GLY A 143 -3.06 -34.81 -21.66
N TYR A 144 -2.18 -35.67 -21.14
CA TYR A 144 -1.70 -35.57 -19.75
C TYR A 144 -0.85 -34.31 -19.51
N VAL A 145 0.01 -33.91 -20.46
CA VAL A 145 0.82 -32.68 -20.33
C VAL A 145 -0.07 -31.44 -20.31
N LEU A 146 -1.08 -31.38 -21.18
CA LEU A 146 -2.02 -30.27 -21.23
C LEU A 146 -2.87 -30.22 -19.95
N ASP A 147 -3.39 -31.35 -19.48
CA ASP A 147 -4.17 -31.45 -18.23
C ASP A 147 -3.36 -31.02 -16.99
N GLU A 148 -2.07 -31.40 -16.90
CA GLU A 148 -1.20 -30.98 -15.79
C GLU A 148 -0.79 -29.51 -15.89
N LEU A 149 -0.48 -29.00 -17.10
CA LEU A 149 -0.22 -27.57 -17.30
C LEU A 149 -1.45 -26.72 -16.96
N GLN A 150 -2.64 -27.24 -17.25
CA GLN A 150 -3.90 -26.64 -16.93
C GLN A 150 -4.13 -26.59 -15.42
N ALA A 151 -3.98 -27.74 -14.73
CA ALA A 151 -4.05 -27.81 -13.27
C ALA A 151 -3.02 -26.87 -12.61
N LEU A 152 -1.86 -26.68 -13.24
CA LEU A 152 -0.83 -25.76 -12.78
C LEU A 152 -1.30 -24.31 -12.91
N GLY A 153 -1.94 -23.96 -14.04
CA GLY A 153 -2.54 -22.66 -14.28
C GLY A 153 -3.63 -22.31 -13.26
N GLU A 154 -4.57 -23.23 -13.03
CA GLU A 154 -5.63 -23.08 -12.02
C GLU A 154 -5.05 -22.88 -10.62
N SER A 155 -4.08 -23.72 -10.25
CA SER A 155 -3.45 -23.64 -8.93
C SER A 155 -2.63 -22.36 -8.76
N ALA A 156 -1.88 -21.94 -9.79
CA ALA A 156 -1.10 -20.71 -9.77
C ALA A 156 -2.00 -19.47 -9.67
N TYR A 157 -3.14 -19.48 -10.36
CA TYR A 157 -4.16 -18.44 -10.28
C TYR A 157 -4.72 -18.31 -8.85
N LEU A 158 -5.13 -19.42 -8.24
CA LEU A 158 -5.64 -19.44 -6.87
C LEU A 158 -4.60 -18.97 -5.85
N ILE A 159 -3.34 -19.40 -5.99
CA ILE A 159 -2.24 -18.94 -5.13
C ILE A 159 -2.03 -17.44 -5.28
N LEU A 160 -2.02 -16.91 -6.50
CA LEU A 160 -1.89 -15.47 -6.72
C LEU A 160 -3.02 -14.71 -6.03
N PHE A 161 -4.26 -15.20 -6.15
CA PHE A 161 -5.42 -14.62 -5.47
C PHE A 161 -5.28 -14.65 -3.94
N GLN A 162 -4.84 -15.78 -3.37
CA GLN A 162 -4.59 -15.93 -1.93
C GLN A 162 -3.46 -15.01 -1.44
N VAL A 163 -2.37 -14.87 -2.19
CA VAL A 163 -1.26 -13.95 -1.88
C VAL A 163 -1.77 -12.51 -1.84
N LEU A 164 -2.60 -12.10 -2.80
CA LEU A 164 -3.20 -10.77 -2.80
C LEU A 164 -4.11 -10.55 -1.58
N ALA A 165 -4.90 -11.54 -1.19
CA ALA A 165 -5.72 -11.50 0.03
C ALA A 165 -4.87 -11.33 1.30
N VAL A 166 -3.78 -12.09 1.42
CA VAL A 166 -2.85 -11.97 2.56
C VAL A 166 -2.21 -10.59 2.59
N LEU A 167 -1.74 -10.08 1.44
CA LEU A 167 -1.17 -8.74 1.34
C LEU A 167 -2.20 -7.66 1.70
N LEU A 168 -3.44 -7.77 1.22
CA LEU A 168 -4.56 -6.90 1.60
C LEU A 168 -4.73 -6.83 3.12
N ILE A 169 -4.73 -7.99 3.81
CA ILE A 169 -4.88 -8.07 5.26
C ILE A 169 -3.69 -7.42 5.97
N ILE A 170 -2.46 -7.79 5.60
CA ILE A 170 -1.23 -7.27 6.21
C ILE A 170 -1.18 -5.74 6.07
N TYR A 171 -1.39 -5.20 4.87
CA TYR A 171 -1.34 -3.77 4.63
C TYR A 171 -2.51 -3.02 5.28
N GLY A 172 -3.69 -3.66 5.35
CA GLY A 172 -4.84 -3.15 6.09
C GLY A 172 -4.55 -2.95 7.58
N ILE A 173 -4.01 -3.99 8.24
CA ILE A 173 -3.60 -3.95 9.65
C ILE A 173 -2.49 -2.91 9.86
N LEU A 174 -1.46 -2.90 9.00
CA LEU A 174 -0.36 -1.93 9.09
C LEU A 174 -0.87 -0.49 8.98
N SER A 175 -1.88 -0.23 8.14
CA SER A 175 -2.50 1.10 8.02
C SER A 175 -3.13 1.55 9.34
N VAL A 176 -3.84 0.66 10.05
CA VAL A 176 -4.48 0.97 11.34
C VAL A 176 -3.44 1.23 12.44
N ILE A 177 -2.33 0.48 12.44
CA ILE A 177 -1.27 0.61 13.45
C ILE A 177 -0.43 1.87 13.20
N ARG A 178 0.10 2.02 11.98
CA ARG A 178 1.12 3.03 11.61
C ARG A 178 0.54 4.38 11.17
N ASN A 179 -0.75 4.47 10.85
CA ASN A 179 -1.41 5.71 10.39
C ASN A 179 -0.85 6.32 9.09
N GLU A 180 -0.08 5.57 8.31
CA GLU A 180 0.47 6.08 7.06
C GLU A 180 -0.48 5.79 5.89
N PRO A 181 -0.90 6.81 5.11
CA PRO A 181 -1.80 6.62 3.98
C PRO A 181 -1.29 5.64 2.92
N ARG A 182 0.03 5.49 2.82
CA ARG A 182 0.69 4.57 1.88
C ARG A 182 0.21 3.13 2.05
N TYR A 183 -0.03 2.69 3.29
CA TYR A 183 -0.50 1.33 3.56
C TYR A 183 -1.97 1.15 3.19
N SER A 184 -2.84 2.13 3.47
CA SER A 184 -4.25 2.11 3.03
C SER A 184 -4.39 2.04 1.50
N LEU A 185 -3.57 2.81 0.78
CA LEU A 185 -3.56 2.82 -0.68
C LEU A 185 -3.12 1.47 -1.25
N ARG A 186 -2.10 0.84 -0.64
CA ARG A 186 -1.67 -0.52 -1.02
C ARG A 186 -2.76 -1.55 -0.73
N ALA A 187 -3.42 -1.48 0.42
CA ALA A 187 -4.52 -2.37 0.75
C ALA A 187 -5.62 -2.30 -0.31
N ILE A 188 -6.07 -1.10 -0.68
CA ILE A 188 -7.09 -0.93 -1.73
C ILE A 188 -6.59 -1.33 -3.11
N LEU A 189 -5.32 -1.09 -3.42
CA LEU A 189 -4.72 -1.59 -4.65
C LEU A 189 -4.85 -3.12 -4.75
N PHE A 190 -4.54 -3.85 -3.68
CA PHE A 190 -4.69 -5.31 -3.66
C PHE A 190 -6.15 -5.74 -3.75
N LEU A 191 -7.06 -5.07 -3.04
CA LEU A 191 -8.51 -5.32 -3.17
C LEU A 191 -8.98 -5.14 -4.62
N ASN A 192 -8.62 -4.02 -5.25
CA ASN A 192 -8.97 -3.75 -6.63
C ASN A 192 -8.35 -4.76 -7.58
N LEU A 193 -7.09 -5.17 -7.35
CA LEU A 193 -6.42 -6.17 -8.18
C LEU A 193 -7.12 -7.52 -8.06
N MET A 194 -7.61 -7.90 -6.88
CA MET A 194 -8.43 -9.10 -6.70
C MET A 194 -9.79 -9.03 -7.41
N VAL A 195 -10.31 -7.85 -7.74
CA VAL A 195 -11.54 -7.71 -8.53
C VAL A 195 -11.24 -7.65 -10.04
N VAL A 196 -10.27 -6.82 -10.41
CA VAL A 196 -9.93 -6.52 -11.81
C VAL A 196 -9.20 -7.68 -12.48
N PHE A 197 -8.29 -8.35 -11.77
CA PHE A 197 -7.48 -9.42 -12.37
C PHE A 197 -8.33 -10.62 -12.84
N PRO A 198 -9.28 -11.16 -12.03
CA PRO A 198 -10.24 -12.14 -12.53
C PRO A 198 -11.02 -11.65 -13.74
N LEU A 199 -11.57 -10.42 -13.68
CA LEU A 199 -12.33 -9.83 -14.77
C LEU A 199 -11.55 -9.77 -16.09
N ILE A 200 -10.26 -9.41 -16.03
CA ILE A 200 -9.39 -9.38 -17.20
C ILE A 200 -9.19 -10.78 -17.76
N LEU A 201 -8.84 -11.75 -16.91
CA LEU A 201 -8.59 -13.12 -17.37
C LEU A 201 -9.83 -13.74 -18.03
N PHE A 202 -10.99 -13.63 -17.38
CA PHE A 202 -12.23 -14.13 -17.94
C PHE A 202 -12.69 -13.34 -19.17
N GLY A 203 -12.42 -12.04 -19.22
CA GLY A 203 -12.65 -11.23 -20.42
C GLY A 203 -11.83 -11.72 -21.62
N VAL A 204 -10.55 -12.05 -21.39
CA VAL A 204 -9.65 -12.62 -22.41
C VAL A 204 -10.11 -14.02 -22.81
N GLU A 205 -10.49 -14.87 -21.85
CA GLU A 205 -11.02 -16.21 -22.10
C GLU A 205 -12.26 -16.16 -23.00
N ASN A 206 -13.25 -15.32 -22.65
CA ASN A 206 -14.45 -15.11 -23.45
C ASN A 206 -14.12 -14.60 -24.86
N LEU A 207 -13.19 -13.66 -24.98
CA LEU A 207 -12.77 -13.10 -26.27
C LEU A 207 -12.10 -14.18 -27.14
N LEU A 208 -11.19 -14.97 -26.58
CA LEU A 208 -10.56 -16.09 -27.29
C LEU A 208 -11.59 -17.13 -27.71
N GLY A 209 -12.57 -17.44 -26.85
CA GLY A 209 -13.67 -18.33 -27.16
C GLY A 209 -14.45 -17.90 -28.41
N VAL A 210 -14.74 -16.60 -28.56
CA VAL A 210 -15.42 -16.05 -29.75
C VAL A 210 -14.58 -16.23 -31.02
N PHE A 211 -13.26 -16.02 -30.96
CA PHE A 211 -12.38 -16.19 -32.13
C PHE A 211 -12.12 -17.65 -32.50
N MET A 212 -12.17 -18.56 -31.52
CA MET A 212 -11.91 -19.99 -31.74
C MET A 212 -13.17 -20.80 -32.08
N THR A 213 -14.37 -20.27 -31.82
CA THR A 213 -15.64 -20.92 -32.17
C THR A 213 -16.08 -20.74 -33.62
N ASP A 214 -15.38 -19.93 -34.43
CA ASP A 214 -15.61 -19.87 -35.88
C ASP A 214 -15.13 -21.17 -36.55
N PRO A 215 -16.05 -22.02 -37.06
CA PRO A 215 -15.71 -23.33 -37.62
C PRO A 215 -14.73 -23.22 -38.81
N ASN A 216 -14.76 -22.09 -39.51
CA ASN A 216 -13.94 -21.86 -40.69
C ASN A 216 -12.50 -21.48 -40.36
N LEU A 217 -12.24 -20.86 -39.20
CA LEU A 217 -10.88 -20.49 -38.77
C LEU A 217 -10.17 -21.65 -38.06
N GLY A 218 -10.89 -22.42 -37.26
CA GLY A 218 -10.34 -23.59 -36.55
C GLY A 218 -9.84 -24.70 -37.51
N GLN A 219 -10.49 -24.84 -38.67
CA GLN A 219 -10.13 -25.86 -39.66
C GLN A 219 -8.79 -25.59 -40.35
N TYR A 220 -8.37 -24.33 -40.52
CA TYR A 220 -7.15 -23.99 -41.27
C TYR A 220 -5.85 -24.11 -40.46
N ILE A 221 -5.94 -24.13 -39.13
CA ILE A 221 -4.75 -24.18 -38.27
C ILE A 221 -4.51 -25.59 -37.70
N GLY A 222 -5.38 -26.57 -38.01
CA GLY A 222 -5.26 -27.94 -37.47
C GLY A 222 -5.44 -28.01 -35.95
N ILE A 223 -5.87 -26.91 -35.32
CA ILE A 223 -5.97 -26.81 -33.86
C ILE A 223 -7.28 -27.45 -33.38
N ASN A 224 -8.27 -27.76 -34.24
CA ASN A 224 -9.57 -28.32 -33.81
C ASN A 224 -9.52 -29.49 -32.80
N GLN A 225 -8.48 -30.36 -32.83
CA GLN A 225 -8.30 -31.42 -31.82
C GLN A 225 -7.69 -30.94 -30.49
N ILE A 226 -6.83 -29.93 -30.52
CA ILE A 226 -6.31 -29.23 -29.33
C ILE A 226 -7.40 -28.29 -28.77
N VAL A 227 -8.19 -27.69 -29.66
CA VAL A 227 -9.26 -26.72 -29.43
C VAL A 227 -10.51 -27.37 -28.86
N GLU A 228 -10.90 -28.60 -29.22
CA GLU A 228 -11.99 -29.27 -28.48
C GLU A 228 -11.61 -29.58 -27.02
N GLY A 229 -10.32 -29.82 -26.72
CA GLY A 229 -9.83 -29.92 -25.35
C GLY A 229 -9.61 -28.57 -24.63
N VAL A 230 -9.49 -27.47 -25.38
CA VAL A 230 -9.23 -26.11 -24.85
C VAL A 230 -10.49 -25.22 -24.85
N ILE A 231 -11.50 -25.49 -25.70
CA ILE A 231 -12.81 -24.80 -25.74
C ILE A 231 -13.78 -25.41 -24.73
N GLU A 232 -13.70 -26.71 -24.46
CA GLU A 232 -14.21 -27.28 -23.20
C GLU A 232 -13.22 -27.05 -22.04
N GLY A 233 -12.27 -26.12 -22.23
CA GLY A 233 -11.25 -25.77 -21.26
C GLY A 233 -11.86 -25.41 -19.91
N PRO A 234 -11.08 -25.59 -18.84
CA PRO A 234 -11.58 -25.43 -17.49
C PRO A 234 -12.11 -24.02 -17.32
N VAL A 235 -13.32 -23.95 -16.81
CA VAL A 235 -13.80 -22.73 -16.17
C VAL A 235 -12.84 -22.48 -15.02
N LEU A 236 -11.85 -21.59 -15.22
CA LEU A 236 -10.99 -21.12 -14.13
C LEU A 236 -11.93 -20.81 -12.96
N PRO A 237 -11.65 -21.30 -11.75
CA PRO A 237 -12.57 -21.16 -10.64
C PRO A 237 -12.84 -19.67 -10.42
N TYR A 238 -14.06 -19.23 -10.70
CA TYR A 238 -14.45 -17.82 -10.58
C TYR A 238 -14.31 -17.40 -9.12
N PRO A 239 -13.32 -16.55 -8.76
CA PRO A 239 -13.07 -16.30 -7.37
C PRO A 239 -14.17 -15.42 -6.75
N ILE A 240 -14.92 -14.73 -7.61
CA ILE A 240 -16.02 -13.85 -7.25
C ILE A 240 -17.29 -14.50 -7.79
N LYS A 241 -18.30 -14.63 -6.93
CA LYS A 241 -19.59 -15.19 -7.31
C LYS A 241 -20.12 -14.49 -8.56
N PRO A 242 -20.42 -15.22 -9.66
CA PRO A 242 -20.87 -14.62 -10.92
C PRO A 242 -22.10 -13.74 -10.73
N GLY A 243 -23.02 -14.18 -9.88
CA GLY A 243 -24.25 -13.45 -9.55
C GLY A 243 -24.03 -12.13 -8.82
N VAL A 244 -22.81 -11.78 -8.42
CA VAL A 244 -22.50 -10.48 -7.81
C VAL A 244 -21.97 -9.49 -8.84
N VAL A 245 -21.09 -9.93 -9.73
CA VAL A 245 -20.40 -9.07 -10.70
C VAL A 245 -21.30 -8.71 -11.88
N PHE A 246 -22.07 -9.67 -12.37
CA PHE A 246 -22.93 -9.50 -13.54
C PHE A 246 -24.38 -9.13 -13.18
N MET A 247 -24.65 -8.81 -11.91
CA MET A 247 -26.01 -8.41 -11.51
C MET A 247 -26.33 -7.04 -12.10
N PRO A 248 -27.49 -6.88 -12.79
CA PRO A 248 -27.92 -5.59 -13.27
C PRO A 248 -28.05 -4.61 -12.10
N ILE A 249 -27.60 -3.37 -12.31
CA ILE A 249 -27.65 -2.33 -11.28
C ILE A 249 -29.12 -2.06 -10.94
N PRO A 250 -29.55 -2.21 -9.66
CA PRO A 250 -30.94 -2.03 -9.28
C PRO A 250 -31.50 -0.66 -9.69
N GLU A 251 -32.79 -0.60 -10.03
CA GLU A 251 -33.49 0.66 -10.34
C GLU A 251 -33.77 1.49 -9.09
N ASN A 252 -34.07 0.81 -8.00
CA ASN A 252 -34.40 1.45 -6.74
C ASN A 252 -33.13 1.87 -5.99
N PHE A 253 -33.08 3.13 -5.56
CA PHE A 253 -31.96 3.69 -4.79
C PHE A 253 -31.60 2.87 -3.54
N GLY A 254 -32.61 2.39 -2.80
CA GLY A 254 -32.39 1.53 -1.63
C GLY A 254 -31.70 0.22 -2.01
N ALA A 255 -32.18 -0.47 -3.04
CA ALA A 255 -31.57 -1.72 -3.51
C ALA A 255 -30.14 -1.50 -4.04
N PHE A 256 -29.89 -0.35 -4.68
CA PHE A 256 -28.55 0.05 -5.11
C PHE A 256 -27.57 0.19 -3.94
N ILE A 257 -27.96 0.88 -2.85
CA ILE A 257 -27.12 1.04 -1.66
C ILE A 257 -26.78 -0.31 -1.00
N PHE A 258 -27.73 -1.24 -1.02
CA PHE A 258 -27.50 -2.57 -0.45
C PHE A 258 -26.84 -3.56 -1.41
N SER A 259 -26.50 -3.14 -2.63
CA SER A 259 -25.79 -4.01 -3.58
C SER A 259 -24.36 -4.32 -3.06
N PRO A 260 -23.87 -5.57 -3.21
CA PRO A 260 -22.56 -5.95 -2.69
C PRO A 260 -21.41 -5.12 -3.27
N ILE A 261 -21.44 -4.84 -4.58
CA ILE A 261 -20.42 -4.02 -5.26
C ILE A 261 -20.39 -2.62 -4.66
N PHE A 262 -21.57 -1.99 -4.49
CA PHE A 262 -21.65 -0.67 -3.90
C PHE A 262 -21.16 -0.67 -2.44
N GLN A 263 -21.52 -1.69 -1.65
CA GLN A 263 -21.04 -1.84 -0.27
C GLN A 263 -19.52 -1.91 -0.17
N ILE A 264 -18.86 -2.63 -1.08
CA ILE A 264 -17.40 -2.66 -1.13
C ILE A 264 -16.86 -1.29 -1.52
N ALA A 265 -17.39 -0.69 -2.59
CA ALA A 265 -16.92 0.60 -3.08
C ALA A 265 -17.02 1.68 -2.00
N ILE A 266 -18.16 1.75 -1.29
CA ILE A 266 -18.34 2.72 -0.21
C ILE A 266 -17.48 2.40 1.01
N ALA A 267 -17.32 1.12 1.38
CA ALA A 267 -16.45 0.74 2.49
C ALA A 267 -14.97 1.08 2.19
N SER A 268 -14.50 0.84 0.97
CA SER A 268 -13.16 1.22 0.51
C SER A 268 -12.99 2.74 0.49
N PHE A 269 -14.00 3.48 -0.01
CA PHE A 269 -13.98 4.94 0.00
C PHE A 269 -13.89 5.48 1.44
N LEU A 270 -14.73 4.98 2.35
CA LEU A 270 -14.73 5.37 3.76
C LEU A 270 -13.40 5.07 4.44
N TYR A 271 -12.82 3.91 4.16
CA TYR A 271 -11.52 3.52 4.69
C TYR A 271 -10.40 4.49 4.25
N LEU A 272 -10.38 4.91 2.97
CA LEU A 272 -9.45 5.96 2.51
C LEU A 272 -9.73 7.29 3.17
N GLU A 273 -11.00 7.70 3.20
CA GLU A 273 -11.41 8.99 3.73
C GLU A 273 -10.98 9.12 5.20
N PHE A 274 -11.22 8.10 6.02
CA PHE A 274 -10.75 8.07 7.40
C PHE A 274 -9.22 8.08 7.50
N THR A 275 -8.52 7.37 6.62
CA THR A 275 -7.04 7.38 6.63
C THR A 275 -6.49 8.76 6.31
N PHE A 276 -7.02 9.43 5.28
CA PHE A 276 -6.59 10.76 4.88
C PHE A 276 -6.93 11.80 5.94
N GLN A 277 -8.13 11.74 6.51
CA GLN A 277 -8.53 12.62 7.61
C GLN A 277 -7.63 12.42 8.83
N LEU A 278 -7.37 11.18 9.24
CA LEU A 278 -6.50 10.89 10.37
C LEU A 278 -5.08 11.43 10.15
N ASN A 279 -4.53 11.23 8.96
CA ASN A 279 -3.22 11.76 8.60
C ASN A 279 -3.22 13.31 8.56
N TYR A 280 -4.27 13.94 8.03
CA TYR A 280 -4.41 15.39 8.04
C TYR A 280 -4.47 15.96 9.45
N VAL A 281 -5.31 15.37 10.33
CA VAL A 281 -5.39 15.77 11.73
C VAL A 281 -4.02 15.67 12.36
N TYR A 282 -3.34 14.53 12.23
CA TYR A 282 -2.02 14.33 12.79
C TYR A 282 -1.01 15.37 12.28
N GLN A 283 -0.95 15.64 10.97
CA GLN A 283 0.00 16.60 10.39
C GLN A 283 -0.26 18.05 10.81
N VAL A 284 -1.52 18.46 10.94
CA VAL A 284 -1.88 19.83 11.31
C VAL A 284 -1.74 20.06 12.82
N THR A 285 -2.06 19.05 13.63
CA THR A 285 -2.08 19.21 15.08
C THR A 285 -0.74 18.94 15.74
N SER A 286 0.06 18.00 15.21
CA SER A 286 1.39 17.63 15.74
C SER A 286 2.29 18.84 16.02
N PRO A 287 2.48 19.79 15.07
CA PRO A 287 3.36 20.94 15.30
C PRO A 287 2.87 21.85 16.44
N SER A 288 1.56 21.97 16.59
CA SER A 288 0.94 22.78 17.64
C SER A 288 1.11 22.12 19.01
N GLU A 289 0.92 20.80 19.10
CA GLU A 289 1.15 20.04 20.34
C GLU A 289 2.62 20.10 20.77
N GLN A 290 3.57 19.86 19.84
CA GLN A 290 5.01 19.95 20.12
C GLN A 290 5.44 21.36 20.57
N ARG A 291 4.81 22.41 20.01
CA ARG A 291 5.08 23.77 20.45
C ARG A 291 4.55 24.01 21.86
N ALA A 292 3.34 23.52 22.16
CA ALA A 292 2.75 23.66 23.49
C ALA A 292 3.56 22.91 24.56
N GLU A 293 4.02 21.70 24.25
CA GLU A 293 4.86 20.89 25.14
C GLU A 293 6.21 21.59 25.42
N ARG A 294 6.89 22.08 24.38
CA ARG A 294 8.14 22.85 24.56
C ARG A 294 7.95 24.11 25.40
N LEU A 295 6.89 24.89 25.16
CA LEU A 295 6.61 26.10 25.94
C LEU A 295 6.30 25.76 27.40
N TYR A 296 5.58 24.67 27.63
CA TYR A 296 5.28 24.19 28.97
C TYR A 296 6.55 23.76 29.72
N GLU A 297 7.43 22.99 29.08
CA GLU A 297 8.72 22.60 29.63
C GLU A 297 9.58 23.83 29.95
N GLN A 298 9.63 24.84 29.06
CA GLN A 298 10.36 26.08 29.30
C GLN A 298 9.82 26.85 30.51
N ILE A 299 8.50 26.94 30.67
CA ILE A 299 7.87 27.57 31.84
C ILE A 299 8.19 26.78 33.12
N GLN A 300 8.16 25.44 33.07
CA GLN A 300 8.52 24.62 34.23
C GLN A 300 9.99 24.75 34.62
N THR A 301 10.91 24.74 33.65
CA THR A 301 12.34 24.96 33.88
C THR A 301 12.58 26.34 34.46
N LEU A 302 11.89 27.37 33.96
CA LEU A 302 11.96 28.71 34.53
C LEU A 302 11.48 28.75 35.98
N LYS A 303 10.38 28.07 36.32
CA LYS A 303 9.88 27.98 37.70
C LYS A 303 10.89 27.30 38.63
N ARG A 304 11.52 26.20 38.19
CA ARG A 304 12.57 25.49 38.96
C ARG A 304 13.80 26.37 39.15
N ALA A 305 14.34 26.92 38.06
CA ALA A 305 15.48 27.83 38.10
C ALA A 305 15.22 29.07 38.96
N SER A 306 13.98 29.57 38.98
CA SER A 306 13.56 30.65 39.87
C SER A 306 13.57 30.24 41.35
N GLN A 307 13.14 29.02 41.69
CA GLN A 307 13.14 28.55 43.07
C GLN A 307 14.58 28.39 43.57
N GLU A 308 15.44 27.83 42.73
CA GLU A 308 16.88 27.75 42.98
C GLU A 308 17.48 29.16 43.13
N ALA A 309 17.16 30.09 42.23
CA ALA A 309 17.63 31.47 42.31
C ALA A 309 17.21 32.19 43.59
N VAL A 310 15.99 31.94 44.10
CA VAL A 310 15.55 32.47 45.40
C VAL A 310 16.41 31.93 46.53
N ILE A 311 16.66 30.61 46.56
CA ILE A 311 17.51 29.97 47.58
C ILE A 311 18.94 30.51 47.51
N HIS A 312 19.51 30.67 46.32
CA HIS A 312 20.85 31.22 46.15
C HIS A 312 20.95 32.69 46.56
N LEU A 313 19.95 33.52 46.21
CA LEU A 313 19.90 34.93 46.62
C LEU A 313 19.74 35.07 48.14
N GLU A 314 18.90 34.24 48.78
CA GLU A 314 18.73 34.25 50.24
C GLU A 314 20.02 33.86 50.96
N LYS A 315 20.77 32.86 50.47
CA LYS A 315 22.09 32.50 51.01
C LYS A 315 23.12 33.61 50.87
N ILE A 316 23.14 34.30 49.73
CA ILE A 316 24.03 35.46 49.49
C ILE A 316 23.66 36.62 50.44
N GLU A 317 22.37 36.92 50.62
CA GLU A 317 21.89 38.00 51.49
C GLU A 317 22.09 37.68 52.99
N ALA A 318 22.10 36.39 53.38
CA ALA A 318 22.40 35.93 54.74
C ALA A 318 23.90 35.98 55.11
N GLY A 319 24.78 36.29 54.15
CA GLY A 319 26.22 36.44 54.39
C GLY A 319 27.00 35.11 54.48
N GLU A 320 26.43 34.00 53.99
CA GLU A 320 27.15 32.72 53.89
C GLU A 320 28.17 32.77 52.74
N PRO A 321 29.41 32.28 52.92
CA PRO A 321 30.44 32.34 51.89
C PRO A 321 30.03 31.52 50.65
N THR A 322 30.13 32.18 49.50
CA THR A 322 29.79 31.73 48.15
C THR A 322 30.73 30.63 47.61
N GLU A 323 31.04 29.58 48.36
CA GLU A 323 31.82 28.45 47.83
C GLU A 323 31.07 27.72 46.69
N ILE A 324 29.72 27.76 46.69
CA ILE A 324 28.88 27.06 45.70
C ILE A 324 28.86 27.77 44.32
N ILE A 325 29.12 29.08 44.27
CA ILE A 325 29.12 29.85 42.99
C ILE A 325 30.51 29.78 42.33
N GLU A 326 31.56 29.64 43.13
CA GLU A 326 32.92 29.43 42.62
C GLU A 326 33.09 28.04 41.99
N GLU A 327 32.46 26.98 42.53
CA GLU A 327 32.50 25.63 41.95
C GLU A 327 31.80 25.52 40.58
N GLU A 328 30.62 26.11 40.36
CA GLU A 328 29.93 26.04 39.06
C GLU A 328 30.59 26.91 37.98
N LEU A 329 31.18 28.06 38.34
CA LEU A 329 31.92 28.91 37.40
C LEU A 329 33.25 28.28 36.97
N ASP A 330 33.86 27.47 37.83
CA ASP A 330 35.11 26.75 37.53
C ASP A 330 34.91 25.59 36.55
N GLU A 331 33.73 24.96 36.47
CA GLU A 331 33.51 23.82 35.55
C GLU A 331 33.33 24.25 34.08
N GLU A 332 32.60 25.34 33.80
CA GLU A 332 32.41 25.84 32.42
C GLU A 332 33.61 26.66 31.89
N GLY A 333 34.38 27.31 32.78
CA GLY A 333 35.57 28.10 32.41
C GLY A 333 36.80 27.23 32.10
N ASN A 334 36.90 26.04 32.69
CA ASN A 334 38.15 25.27 32.73
C ASN A 334 38.60 24.64 31.39
N VAL A 335 37.74 24.54 30.37
CA VAL A 335 38.08 23.88 29.10
C VAL A 335 38.75 24.84 28.09
N ILE A 336 38.35 26.12 28.07
CA ILE A 336 38.90 27.12 27.14
C ILE A 336 40.10 27.85 27.76
N GLU A 337 40.14 28.00 29.08
CA GLU A 337 41.18 28.78 29.77
C GLU A 337 42.49 28.00 29.92
N LYS A 338 42.47 26.67 30.09
CA LYS A 338 43.70 25.84 30.18
C LYS A 338 44.58 25.91 28.92
N ALA A 339 43.99 26.01 27.72
CA ALA A 339 44.75 26.09 26.46
C ALA A 339 45.34 27.49 26.18
N LYS A 340 44.68 28.57 26.64
CA LYS A 340 45.21 29.95 26.49
C LYS A 340 46.19 30.32 27.60
N VAL A 341 46.00 29.78 28.82
CA VAL A 341 46.88 30.06 29.96
C VAL A 341 48.26 29.41 29.78
N GLU A 342 48.37 28.24 29.15
CA GLU A 342 49.69 27.62 28.89
C GLU A 342 50.55 28.39 27.85
N SER A 343 49.95 29.00 26.84
CA SER A 343 50.70 29.77 25.83
C SER A 343 51.16 31.14 26.33
N VAL A 344 50.40 31.77 27.22
CA VAL A 344 50.76 33.05 27.85
C VAL A 344 51.74 32.86 29.01
N ARG A 345 51.71 31.72 29.72
CA ARG A 345 52.61 31.38 30.84
C ARG A 345 54.07 31.17 30.41
N LYS A 346 54.32 30.80 29.14
CA LYS A 346 55.67 30.68 28.58
C LYS A 346 56.31 32.00 28.12
N PHE A 347 55.52 33.05 27.90
CA PHE A 347 56.04 34.33 27.40
C PHE A 347 56.30 35.39 28.50
N LEU A 348 55.69 35.26 29.69
CA LEU A 348 55.75 36.29 30.72
C LEU A 348 56.51 35.91 32.01
N SER A 349 57.08 34.71 32.10
CA SER A 349 57.80 34.24 33.30
C SER A 349 59.20 34.85 33.51
N LYS A 350 59.68 35.71 32.60
CA LYS A 350 61.03 36.30 32.67
C LYS A 350 61.07 37.79 33.02
N THR A 351 59.96 38.49 33.21
CA THR A 351 60.02 39.92 33.55
C THR A 351 58.86 40.35 34.44
N ALA A 352 59.23 40.88 35.60
CA ALA A 352 58.45 41.71 36.52
C ALA A 352 57.43 41.03 37.47
N THR A 353 57.88 40.94 38.72
CA THR A 353 57.12 40.77 39.96
C THR A 353 56.10 41.90 40.24
N GLY A 354 56.00 42.93 39.39
CA GLY A 354 55.00 44.00 39.49
C GLY A 354 53.71 43.76 38.70
N PHE A 355 53.69 42.82 37.76
CA PHE A 355 52.48 42.51 36.97
C PHE A 355 51.58 41.44 37.61
N SER A 356 52.02 40.74 38.66
CA SER A 356 51.16 39.76 39.35
C SER A 356 50.03 40.46 40.11
N PHE A 357 50.30 41.59 40.77
CA PHE A 357 49.29 42.35 41.50
C PHE A 357 48.26 43.01 40.58
N ILE A 358 48.70 43.57 39.43
CA ILE A 358 47.79 44.13 38.43
C ILE A 358 46.97 43.02 37.76
N ARG A 359 47.57 41.87 37.47
CA ARG A 359 46.88 40.69 36.96
C ARG A 359 45.84 40.17 37.96
N GLU A 360 46.21 40.04 39.23
CA GLU A 360 45.33 39.63 40.32
C GLU A 360 44.16 40.63 40.48
N MET A 361 44.42 41.94 40.38
CA MET A 361 43.36 42.95 40.34
C MET A 361 42.44 42.82 39.11
N ILE A 362 42.97 42.51 37.93
CA ILE A 362 42.18 42.33 36.71
C ILE A 362 41.34 41.06 36.78
N GLU A 363 41.93 39.94 37.24
CA GLU A 363 41.23 38.67 37.44
C GLU A 363 40.15 38.81 38.53
N ARG A 364 40.45 39.47 39.66
CA ARG A 364 39.49 39.76 40.72
C ARG A 364 38.35 40.68 40.25
N ARG A 365 38.65 41.71 39.46
CA ARG A 365 37.63 42.61 38.88
C ARG A 365 36.79 41.94 37.79
N LYS A 366 37.36 40.97 37.06
CA LYS A 366 36.64 40.14 36.08
C LYS A 366 35.69 39.18 36.80
N LEU A 367 36.16 38.51 37.86
CA LEU A 367 35.35 37.63 38.71
C LEU A 367 34.23 38.41 39.40
N GLU A 368 34.51 39.57 39.99
CA GLU A 368 33.48 40.45 40.58
C GLU A 368 32.43 40.91 39.56
N ASN A 369 32.83 41.15 38.30
CA ASN A 369 31.88 41.49 37.24
C ASN A 369 31.06 40.26 36.79
N GLN A 370 31.64 39.06 36.79
CA GLN A 370 30.93 37.82 36.49
C GLN A 370 29.94 37.45 37.59
N THR A 371 30.32 37.58 38.86
CA THR A 371 29.42 37.34 40.00
C THR A 371 28.30 38.38 40.05
N LYS A 372 28.58 39.66 39.78
CA LYS A 372 27.52 40.69 39.62
C LYS A 372 26.54 40.36 38.51
N ARG A 373 27.02 39.92 37.35
CA ARG A 373 26.17 39.49 36.22
C ARG A 373 25.35 38.25 36.56
N ALA A 374 25.92 37.29 37.28
CA ALA A 374 25.21 36.11 37.74
C ALA A 374 24.10 36.48 38.73
N ILE A 375 24.40 37.34 39.71
CA ILE A 375 23.40 37.85 40.68
C ILE A 375 22.29 38.63 39.97
N GLU A 376 22.62 39.44 38.96
CA GLU A 376 21.65 40.20 38.16
C GLU A 376 20.73 39.25 37.37
N ALA A 377 21.30 38.21 36.72
CA ALA A 377 20.53 37.18 36.03
C ALA A 377 19.62 36.37 36.99
N LEU A 378 20.08 36.07 38.20
CA LEU A 378 19.27 35.42 39.25
C LEU A 378 18.12 36.31 39.74
N LYS A 379 18.35 37.63 39.85
CA LYS A 379 17.30 38.60 40.20
C LYS A 379 16.26 38.73 39.09
N ASP A 380 16.68 38.73 37.83
CA ASP A 380 15.77 38.82 36.69
C ASP A 380 14.93 37.54 36.52
N THR A 381 15.51 36.35 36.73
CA THR A 381 14.75 35.08 36.75
C THR A 381 13.72 35.04 37.88
N ARG A 382 14.07 35.53 39.08
CA ARG A 382 13.11 35.67 40.21
C ARG A 382 11.97 36.62 39.85
N ARG A 383 12.26 37.79 39.28
CA ARG A 383 11.25 38.77 38.86
C ARG A 383 10.31 38.20 37.80
N LEU A 384 10.87 37.53 36.79
CA LEU A 384 10.09 36.92 35.71
C LEU A 384 9.17 35.81 36.22
N SER A 385 9.65 34.98 37.15
CA SER A 385 8.83 33.93 37.77
C SER A 385 7.72 34.50 38.65
N ASN A 386 8.01 35.52 39.46
CA ASN A 386 6.98 36.21 40.25
C ASN A 386 5.93 36.84 39.35
N TYR A 387 6.32 37.48 38.24
CA TYR A 387 5.40 38.01 37.25
C TYR A 387 4.53 36.91 36.63
N LEU A 388 5.13 35.78 36.22
CA LEU A 388 4.39 34.64 35.68
C LEU A 388 3.41 34.03 36.68
N ASN A 389 3.81 33.85 37.94
CA ASN A 389 2.93 33.32 38.98
C ASN A 389 1.77 34.28 39.25
N HIS A 390 2.04 35.58 39.33
CA HIS A 390 0.99 36.58 39.54
C HIS A 390 0.04 36.67 38.34
N LEU A 391 0.57 36.52 37.12
CA LEU A 391 -0.23 36.44 35.90
C LEU A 391 -1.15 35.21 35.91
N PHE A 392 -0.67 34.06 36.35
CA PHE A 392 -1.47 32.83 36.44
C PHE A 392 -2.50 32.85 37.58
N GLU A 393 -2.20 33.55 38.68
CA GLU A 393 -3.15 33.78 39.78
C GLU A 393 -4.29 34.71 39.36
N GLN A 394 -3.97 35.77 38.61
CA GLN A 394 -4.96 36.75 38.16
C GLN A 394 -5.79 36.25 36.97
N ASP A 395 -5.16 35.53 36.05
CA ASP A 395 -5.81 34.97 34.86
C ASP A 395 -5.40 33.51 34.66
N PRO A 396 -6.21 32.53 35.11
CA PRO A 396 -5.93 31.12 34.89
C PRO A 396 -5.97 30.72 33.40
N GLU A 397 -6.56 31.53 32.51
CA GLU A 397 -6.51 31.31 31.06
C GLU A 397 -5.19 31.81 30.43
N ALA A 398 -4.43 32.67 31.12
CA ALA A 398 -3.13 33.15 30.65
C ALA A 398 -2.11 32.00 30.54
N GLU A 399 -2.17 31.00 31.43
CA GLU A 399 -1.34 29.80 31.33
C GLU A 399 -1.60 29.04 30.04
N GLN A 400 -2.88 28.87 29.67
CA GLN A 400 -3.29 28.17 28.47
C GLN A 400 -2.97 28.97 27.19
N THR A 401 -2.95 30.30 27.30
CA THR A 401 -2.62 31.22 26.20
C THR A 401 -1.11 31.29 25.97
N LEU A 402 -0.32 31.40 27.04
CA LEU A 402 1.14 31.43 26.99
C LEU A 402 1.76 30.09 26.58
N THR A 403 1.13 28.98 26.97
CA THR A 403 1.50 27.64 26.48
C THR A 403 0.95 27.36 25.08
N ALA A 404 0.24 28.32 24.45
CA ALA A 404 -0.44 28.16 23.16
C ALA A 404 -1.39 26.94 23.10
N LYS A 405 -1.82 26.43 24.26
CA LYS A 405 -2.73 25.28 24.40
C LYS A 405 -4.11 25.59 23.81
N ASN A 406 -4.54 26.85 23.90
CA ASN A 406 -5.78 27.34 23.29
C ASN A 406 -5.65 27.68 21.79
N SER A 407 -4.43 27.75 21.26
CA SER A 407 -4.17 27.99 19.83
C SER A 407 -4.33 26.71 19.01
N ALA A 408 -4.31 25.53 19.65
CA ALA A 408 -4.63 24.28 19.00
C ALA A 408 -6.14 24.22 18.68
N PRO A 409 -6.54 23.82 17.46
CA PRO A 409 -7.95 23.74 17.10
C PRO A 409 -8.71 22.84 18.08
N GLN A 410 -9.85 23.33 18.58
CA GLN A 410 -10.68 22.57 19.50
C GLN A 410 -11.09 21.23 18.88
N ALA A 411 -10.66 20.15 19.52
CA ALA A 411 -10.95 18.76 19.22
C ALA A 411 -12.38 18.52 18.69
N GLY A 412 -13.38 18.99 19.46
CA GLY A 412 -14.79 18.77 19.14
C GLY A 412 -15.27 19.52 17.90
N ARG A 413 -14.80 20.76 17.68
CA ARG A 413 -15.14 21.52 16.47
C ARG A 413 -14.56 20.86 15.23
N LEU A 414 -13.30 20.41 15.33
CA LEU A 414 -12.61 19.71 14.25
C LEU A 414 -13.32 18.40 13.89
N ILE A 415 -13.67 17.57 14.89
CA ILE A 415 -14.43 16.34 14.64
C ILE A 415 -15.78 16.66 13.98
N ARG A 416 -16.53 17.62 14.53
CA ARG A 416 -17.86 17.95 13.99
C ARG A 416 -17.78 18.44 12.55
N SER A 417 -16.84 19.33 12.23
CA SER A 417 -16.67 19.80 10.85
C SER A 417 -16.27 18.67 9.91
N THR A 418 -15.36 17.78 10.35
CA THR A 418 -14.90 16.65 9.54
C THR A 418 -16.01 15.63 9.30
N VAL A 419 -16.80 15.28 10.32
CA VAL A 419 -17.93 14.36 10.20
C VAL A 419 -19.01 14.93 9.28
N ILE A 420 -19.34 16.21 9.42
CA ILE A 420 -20.33 16.87 8.54
C ILE A 420 -19.84 16.86 7.09
N ASP A 421 -18.61 17.30 6.83
CA ASP A 421 -18.02 17.30 5.48
C ASP A 421 -18.00 15.90 4.88
N MET A 422 -17.62 14.91 5.67
CA MET A 422 -17.60 13.50 5.27
C MET A 422 -18.98 12.98 4.89
N VAL A 423 -20.01 13.25 5.69
CA VAL A 423 -21.40 12.85 5.39
C VAL A 423 -21.88 13.49 4.09
N PHE A 424 -21.64 14.79 3.90
CA PHE A 424 -21.99 15.47 2.64
C PHE A 424 -21.26 14.87 1.44
N ARG A 425 -19.97 14.56 1.58
CA ARG A 425 -19.16 13.96 0.52
C ARG A 425 -19.66 12.56 0.16
N ILE A 426 -19.93 11.71 1.16
CA ILE A 426 -20.50 10.37 0.97
C ILE A 426 -21.85 10.45 0.29
N ALA A 427 -22.75 11.31 0.78
CA ALA A 427 -24.08 11.48 0.21
C ALA A 427 -23.99 11.98 -1.24
N GLY A 428 -23.14 12.99 -1.49
CA GLY A 428 -22.91 13.55 -2.82
C GLY A 428 -22.36 12.53 -3.81
N ILE A 429 -21.32 11.78 -3.43
CA ILE A 429 -20.75 10.72 -4.27
C ILE A 429 -21.76 9.60 -4.50
N THR A 430 -22.46 9.16 -3.46
CA THR A 430 -23.48 8.09 -3.58
C THR A 430 -24.59 8.48 -4.55
N PHE A 431 -25.09 9.71 -4.41
CA PHE A 431 -26.14 10.24 -5.28
C PHE A 431 -25.66 10.40 -6.72
N LEU A 432 -24.44 10.91 -6.90
CA LEU A 432 -23.83 11.09 -8.22
C LEU A 432 -23.57 9.75 -8.92
N VAL A 433 -23.03 8.75 -8.21
CA VAL A 433 -22.83 7.41 -8.76
C VAL A 433 -24.17 6.80 -9.15
N PHE A 434 -25.20 6.91 -8.30
CA PHE A 434 -26.54 6.42 -8.61
C PHE A 434 -27.13 7.04 -9.89
N ILE A 435 -27.03 8.37 -10.05
CA ILE A 435 -27.49 9.06 -11.27
C ILE A 435 -26.73 8.54 -12.49
N ILE A 436 -25.41 8.43 -12.42
CA ILE A 436 -24.60 8.01 -13.57
C ILE A 436 -24.86 6.55 -13.94
N SER A 437 -25.09 5.68 -12.96
CA SER A 437 -25.50 4.30 -13.20
C SER A 437 -26.84 4.18 -13.95
N LYS A 438 -27.63 5.26 -14.05
CA LYS A 438 -28.81 5.37 -14.91
C LYS A 438 -28.46 6.02 -16.24
N THR A 439 -27.48 5.45 -16.92
CA THR A 439 -26.98 5.93 -18.23
C THR A 439 -28.08 6.09 -19.29
N PRO A 440 -29.04 5.15 -19.47
CA PRO A 440 -30.12 5.33 -20.45
C PRO A 440 -30.97 6.58 -20.19
N TRP A 441 -31.26 6.87 -18.91
CA TRP A 441 -32.00 8.06 -18.50
C TRP A 441 -31.24 9.36 -18.84
N ILE A 442 -29.92 9.39 -18.64
CA ILE A 442 -29.10 10.55 -19.00
C ILE A 442 -29.16 10.79 -20.52
N ILE A 443 -28.98 9.75 -21.31
CA ILE A 443 -28.93 9.84 -22.77
C ILE A 443 -30.30 10.24 -23.36
N GLU A 444 -31.39 9.68 -22.83
CA GLU A 444 -32.76 9.99 -23.25
C GLU A 444 -33.17 11.43 -22.87
N TYR A 445 -32.98 11.84 -21.62
CA TYR A 445 -33.57 13.11 -21.14
C TYR A 445 -32.63 14.31 -21.31
N ILE A 446 -31.32 14.14 -21.09
CA ILE A 446 -30.35 15.24 -21.17
C ILE A 446 -29.87 15.44 -22.61
N PHE A 447 -29.47 14.36 -23.28
CA PHE A 447 -28.96 14.42 -24.64
C PHE A 447 -30.07 14.33 -25.70
N ARG A 448 -31.30 13.97 -25.32
CA ARG A 448 -32.46 13.83 -26.23
C ARG A 448 -32.15 12.89 -27.40
N ALA A 449 -31.43 11.80 -27.11
CA ALA A 449 -31.09 10.84 -28.15
C ALA A 449 -32.35 10.08 -28.63
N PRO A 450 -32.40 9.66 -29.91
CA PRO A 450 -33.48 8.82 -30.41
C PRO A 450 -33.56 7.47 -29.68
N GLU A 451 -34.75 6.88 -29.61
CA GLU A 451 -34.98 5.57 -28.99
C GLU A 451 -34.09 4.46 -29.56
N SER A 452 -33.69 4.55 -30.84
CA SER A 452 -32.76 3.60 -31.46
C SER A 452 -31.37 3.59 -30.83
N ILE A 453 -30.92 4.73 -30.30
CA ILE A 453 -29.66 4.86 -29.58
C ILE A 453 -29.86 4.42 -28.13
N VAL A 454 -30.92 4.88 -27.47
CA VAL A 454 -31.20 4.58 -26.04
C VAL A 454 -31.38 3.08 -25.80
N ASN A 455 -32.08 2.39 -26.71
CA ASN A 455 -32.34 0.95 -26.61
C ASN A 455 -31.23 0.08 -27.23
N SER A 456 -30.13 0.69 -27.69
CA SER A 456 -28.99 -0.06 -28.20
C SER A 456 -28.36 -0.90 -27.10
N VAL A 457 -27.92 -2.11 -27.44
CA VAL A 457 -27.13 -2.98 -26.55
C VAL A 457 -25.87 -2.26 -26.09
N GLU A 458 -25.34 -1.37 -26.92
CA GLU A 458 -24.15 -0.54 -26.63
C GLU A 458 -24.34 0.41 -25.45
N MET A 459 -25.57 0.85 -25.14
CA MET A 459 -25.82 1.77 -24.01
C MET A 459 -25.62 1.12 -22.63
N TYR A 460 -25.66 -0.21 -22.58
CA TYR A 460 -25.42 -0.98 -21.35
C TYR A 460 -23.97 -1.40 -21.19
N THR A 461 -23.10 -1.10 -22.17
CA THR A 461 -21.71 -1.50 -22.10
C THR A 461 -20.91 -0.56 -21.19
N PRO A 462 -19.90 -1.06 -20.47
CA PRO A 462 -19.13 -0.26 -19.52
C PRO A 462 -18.40 0.91 -20.19
N GLU A 463 -18.12 0.84 -21.49
CA GLU A 463 -17.45 1.89 -22.26
C GLU A 463 -18.28 3.17 -22.32
N VAL A 464 -19.60 3.07 -22.55
CA VAL A 464 -20.49 4.24 -22.59
C VAL A 464 -20.59 4.89 -21.20
N ILE A 465 -20.69 4.06 -20.15
CA ILE A 465 -20.68 4.51 -18.75
C ILE A 465 -19.36 5.25 -18.44
N LEU A 466 -18.22 4.69 -18.86
CA LEU A 466 -16.89 5.31 -18.68
C LEU A 466 -16.76 6.61 -19.46
N THR A 467 -17.30 6.67 -20.68
CA THR A 467 -17.26 7.87 -21.53
C THR A 467 -18.02 9.02 -20.87
N LEU A 468 -19.13 8.74 -20.19
CA LEU A 468 -19.85 9.71 -19.34
C LEU A 468 -19.08 10.08 -18.07
N PHE A 469 -18.30 9.14 -17.51
CA PHE A 469 -17.53 9.35 -16.29
C PHE A 469 -16.28 10.23 -16.50
N ILE A 470 -15.62 10.13 -17.64
CA ILE A 470 -14.36 10.84 -17.94
C ILE A 470 -14.49 12.37 -17.78
N PRO A 471 -15.46 13.06 -18.42
CA PRO A 471 -15.65 14.50 -18.25
C PRO A 471 -15.88 14.88 -16.79
N LEU A 472 -16.62 14.05 -16.05
CA LEU A 472 -16.94 14.31 -14.66
C LEU A 472 -15.72 14.14 -13.73
N VAL A 473 -14.86 13.15 -13.97
CA VAL A 473 -13.59 13.01 -13.25
C VAL A 473 -12.65 14.16 -13.60
N LEU A 474 -12.62 14.61 -14.85
CA LEU A 474 -11.81 15.74 -15.30
C LEU A 474 -12.30 17.09 -14.75
N MET A 475 -13.54 17.20 -14.28
CA MET A 475 -14.01 18.40 -13.58
C MET A 475 -13.24 18.65 -12.28
N PHE A 476 -12.79 17.63 -11.56
CA PHE A 476 -12.01 17.83 -10.33
C PHE A 476 -10.67 18.57 -10.54
N PRO A 477 -9.76 18.13 -11.43
CA PRO A 477 -8.54 18.87 -11.70
C PRO A 477 -8.85 20.24 -12.33
N PHE A 478 -9.91 20.35 -13.14
CA PHE A 478 -10.32 21.62 -13.73
C PHE A 478 -10.75 22.64 -12.66
N ILE A 479 -11.62 22.25 -11.72
CA ILE A 479 -12.02 23.07 -10.57
C ILE A 479 -10.81 23.43 -9.71
N SER A 480 -9.90 22.48 -9.47
CA SER A 480 -8.66 22.72 -8.72
C SER A 480 -7.79 23.80 -9.39
N ILE A 481 -7.66 23.78 -10.72
CA ILE A 481 -6.96 24.81 -11.49
C ILE A 481 -7.65 26.17 -11.32
N ILE A 482 -8.99 26.22 -11.43
CA ILE A 482 -9.75 27.46 -11.24
C ILE A 482 -9.53 28.04 -9.83
N ILE A 483 -9.60 27.21 -8.79
CA ILE A 483 -9.35 27.62 -7.40
C ILE A 483 -7.92 28.15 -7.24
N ARG A 484 -6.93 27.46 -7.83
CA ARG A 484 -5.52 27.88 -7.76
C ARG A 484 -5.31 29.23 -8.45
N VAL A 485 -5.86 29.42 -9.65
CA VAL A 485 -5.75 30.66 -10.43
C VAL A 485 -6.42 31.81 -9.69
N THR A 486 -7.64 31.62 -9.18
CA THR A 486 -8.37 32.66 -8.43
C THR A 486 -7.66 33.04 -7.13
N LYS A 487 -7.15 32.06 -6.37
CA LYS A 487 -6.37 32.33 -5.15
C LYS A 487 -5.07 33.08 -5.45
N MET A 488 -4.36 32.72 -6.52
CA MET A 488 -3.15 33.41 -6.95
C MET A 488 -3.42 34.87 -7.35
N GLN A 489 -4.54 35.13 -8.03
CA GLN A 489 -4.98 36.49 -8.35
C GLN A 489 -5.33 37.30 -7.10
N GLN A 490 -6.02 36.70 -6.12
CA GLN A 490 -6.34 37.36 -4.86
C GLN A 490 -5.08 37.71 -4.05
N LEU A 491 -4.10 36.80 -4.00
CA LEU A 491 -2.82 37.05 -3.34
C LEU A 491 -2.07 38.20 -4.01
N ARG A 492 -1.94 38.20 -5.35
CA ARG A 492 -1.31 39.31 -6.09
C ARG A 492 -1.99 40.66 -5.83
N LYS A 493 -3.32 40.69 -5.73
CA LYS A 493 -4.07 41.91 -5.38
C LYS A 493 -3.78 42.38 -3.95
N LYS A 494 -3.58 41.47 -2.99
CA LYS A 494 -3.20 41.81 -1.62
C LYS A 494 -1.78 42.36 -1.55
N THR A 495 -0.81 41.69 -2.18
CA THR A 495 0.60 42.13 -2.19
C THR A 495 0.73 43.51 -2.83
N ARG A 496 0.03 43.76 -3.94
CA ARG A 496 0.04 45.07 -4.61
C ARG A 496 -0.57 46.19 -3.74
N LYS A 497 -1.60 45.88 -2.95
CA LYS A 497 -2.16 46.82 -1.97
C LYS A 497 -1.25 47.05 -0.77
N GLU A 498 -0.47 46.05 -0.36
CA GLU A 498 0.54 46.21 0.71
C GLU A 498 1.73 47.04 0.23
N GLU A 499 2.19 46.86 -1.02
CA GLU A 499 3.22 47.70 -1.65
C GLU A 499 2.75 49.14 -1.85
N GLU A 500 1.49 49.36 -2.24
CA GLU A 500 0.90 50.70 -2.40
C GLU A 500 0.64 51.41 -1.07
N ASN A 501 0.45 50.65 0.03
CA ASN A 501 0.27 51.17 1.38
C ASN A 501 1.57 51.25 2.20
N GLN A 502 2.71 50.78 1.67
CA GLN A 502 3.99 51.07 2.30
C GLN A 502 4.29 52.55 2.09
N PRO A 503 4.47 53.36 3.16
CA PRO A 503 4.87 54.74 3.00
C PRO A 503 6.20 54.73 2.25
N VAL A 504 6.28 55.51 1.17
CA VAL A 504 7.54 55.83 0.51
C VAL A 504 8.41 56.48 1.58
N THR A 505 9.24 55.69 2.27
CA THR A 505 10.35 56.22 3.04
C THR A 505 11.29 56.78 2.00
N ASP A 506 11.19 58.09 1.80
CA ASP A 506 12.09 58.92 1.02
C ASP A 506 13.54 58.60 1.39
N THR A 507 14.16 57.71 0.62
CA THR A 507 15.62 57.53 0.59
C THR A 507 16.29 58.65 -0.23
N SER A 508 15.68 59.83 -0.33
CA SER A 508 16.26 61.01 -0.98
C SER A 508 17.00 61.97 -0.05
N GLU A 509 16.99 61.76 1.28
CA GLU A 509 17.70 62.66 2.22
C GLU A 509 19.14 62.24 2.60
N PHE A 510 19.67 61.11 2.12
CA PHE A 510 21.03 60.65 2.50
C PHE A 510 22.10 60.75 1.41
N VAL A 511 21.89 61.53 0.33
CA VAL A 511 22.91 61.72 -0.74
C VAL A 511 23.47 63.15 -0.83
N SER A 512 23.07 64.07 0.05
CA SER A 512 23.74 65.39 0.12
C SER A 512 23.83 65.94 1.54
N ALA A 513 24.84 65.50 2.28
CA ALA A 513 25.46 66.25 3.37
C ALA A 513 26.91 65.80 3.54
#